data_AF-A0A8T7EKJ6-F1
#
_entry.id   AF-A0A8T7EKJ6-F1
#
_cell.length_a   1.000
_cell.length_b   1.000
_cell.length_c   1.000
_cell.angle_alpha   90.00
_cell.angle_beta   90.00
_cell.angle_gamma   90.00
#
_symmetry.space_group_name_H-M   'P 1'
#
loop_
_entity.id
_entity.type
_entity.pdbx_description
1 polymer ?
#
loop_
_entity_poly.entity_id
_entity_poly.type
_entity_poly.pdbx_seq_one_letter_code
_entity_poly.pdbx_strand_id
1 'polypeptide(L)'
;MQHDVVRAVRDGAVFITNSFSAKLLAKKASLAVLSDEANAHLFSPRELEAIAAHIPWTRRVQDRKTTYEGQEIDLLAWVADNRHKLVIKPNDEYGGSGVIIGWEVDSDRWNTAIQHALTTPHVVQERVQSSQVDYPMMFDGRLDISKRYVDADPYAYYGERIEGCLTRLSGSALLNVTAGTGSVVPVFVIEDART
;
A
#
# COMPACT_ATOMS: atom_id res chain seq x y z
N MET A 1 -16.31 9.78 22.07
CA MET A 1 -15.48 9.78 23.31
C MET A 1 -16.10 9.02 24.48
N GLN A 2 -17.25 8.34 24.33
CA GLN A 2 -17.91 7.63 25.44
C GLN A 2 -17.54 6.14 25.57
N HIS A 3 -16.75 5.60 24.63
CA HIS A 3 -16.34 4.19 24.65
C HIS A 3 -15.42 3.88 25.83
N ASP A 4 -15.67 2.78 26.54
CA ASP A 4 -14.99 2.44 27.79
C ASP A 4 -13.47 2.37 27.65
N VAL A 5 -12.99 1.77 26.57
CA VAL A 5 -11.55 1.71 26.27
C VAL A 5 -10.92 3.09 26.10
N VAL A 6 -11.63 4.05 25.48
CA VAL A 6 -11.12 5.42 25.30
C VAL A 6 -11.04 6.13 26.65
N ARG A 7 -12.03 5.92 27.53
CA ARG A 7 -12.03 6.48 28.90
C ARG A 7 -10.89 5.89 29.72
N ALA A 8 -10.72 4.57 29.69
CA ALA A 8 -9.66 3.89 30.45
C ALA A 8 -8.25 4.36 30.06
N VAL A 9 -7.99 4.60 28.76
CA VAL A 9 -6.71 5.19 28.31
C VAL A 9 -6.54 6.61 28.81
N ARG A 10 -7.58 7.45 28.65
CA ARG A 10 -7.55 8.86 29.07
C ARG A 10 -7.30 8.99 30.57
N ASP A 11 -7.93 8.12 31.35
CA ASP A 11 -7.86 8.14 32.82
C ASP A 11 -6.62 7.39 33.35
N GLY A 12 -5.74 6.89 32.47
CA GLY A 12 -4.49 6.20 32.83
C GLY A 12 -4.69 4.80 33.42
N ALA A 13 -5.89 4.24 33.35
CA ALA A 13 -6.21 2.91 33.90
C ALA A 13 -5.65 1.77 33.04
N VAL A 14 -5.37 2.02 31.75
CA VAL A 14 -4.72 1.08 30.84
C VAL A 14 -3.72 1.80 29.94
N PHE A 15 -2.70 1.08 29.47
CA PHE A 15 -1.77 1.54 28.45
C PHE A 15 -2.07 0.84 27.12
N ILE A 16 -2.24 1.62 26.05
CA ILE A 16 -2.37 1.08 24.68
C ILE A 16 -1.10 1.40 23.91
N THR A 17 -0.47 0.36 23.36
CA THR A 17 0.62 0.49 22.39
C THR A 17 0.02 0.75 21.01
N ASN A 18 0.55 1.77 20.33
CA ASN A 18 -0.05 2.46 19.17
C ASN A 18 -1.32 3.24 19.53
N SER A 19 -1.23 4.56 19.51
CA SER A 19 -2.38 5.45 19.77
C SER A 19 -3.51 5.22 18.77
N PHE A 20 -4.73 5.65 19.10
CA PHE A 20 -5.87 5.59 18.17
C PHE A 20 -5.59 6.29 16.83
N SER A 21 -4.73 7.32 16.84
CA SER A 21 -4.29 8.01 15.61
C SER A 21 -3.48 7.11 14.67
N ALA A 22 -2.86 6.03 15.15
CA ALA A 22 -2.17 5.06 14.30
C ALA A 22 -3.11 4.42 13.27
N LYS A 23 -4.42 4.39 13.53
CA LYS A 23 -5.42 3.91 12.55
C LYS A 23 -5.42 4.74 11.26
N LEU A 24 -5.02 6.02 11.32
CA LEU A 24 -4.89 6.88 10.14
C LEU A 24 -3.83 6.35 9.17
N LEU A 25 -2.76 5.75 9.67
CA LEU A 25 -1.68 5.19 8.85
C LEU A 25 -2.15 3.95 8.06
N ALA A 26 -3.19 3.26 8.52
CA ALA A 26 -3.80 2.13 7.82
C ALA A 26 -4.76 2.55 6.69
N LYS A 27 -5.00 3.85 6.49
CA LYS A 27 -5.88 4.39 5.45
C LYS A 27 -5.09 4.56 4.16
N LYS A 28 -5.60 4.11 3.02
CA LYS A 28 -4.87 4.27 1.74
C LYS A 28 -4.70 5.74 1.34
N ALA A 29 -5.57 6.62 1.82
CA ALA A 29 -5.44 8.06 1.68
C ALA A 29 -4.20 8.64 2.36
N SER A 30 -3.54 7.94 3.30
CA SER A 30 -2.25 8.39 3.85
C SER A 30 -1.19 8.52 2.74
N LEU A 31 -1.20 7.62 1.75
CA LEU A 31 -0.29 7.68 0.59
C LEU A 31 -0.63 8.85 -0.34
N ALA A 32 -1.91 9.23 -0.42
CA ALA A 32 -2.31 10.46 -1.12
C ALA A 32 -1.83 11.71 -0.36
N VAL A 33 -1.86 11.72 0.97
CA VAL A 33 -1.32 12.83 1.77
C VAL A 33 0.17 13.03 1.45
N LEU A 34 0.94 11.95 1.37
CA LEU A 34 2.37 12.01 1.06
C LEU A 34 2.64 12.46 -0.38
N SER A 35 1.96 11.88 -1.37
CA SER A 35 2.31 12.05 -2.79
C SER A 35 1.55 13.16 -3.55
N ASP A 36 0.50 13.75 -2.97
CA ASP A 36 -0.28 14.84 -3.59
C ASP A 36 0.47 16.17 -3.49
N GLU A 37 0.65 16.85 -4.64
CA GLU A 37 1.37 18.11 -4.73
C GLU A 37 0.75 19.20 -3.84
N ALA A 38 -0.56 19.12 -3.56
CA ALA A 38 -1.25 20.04 -2.67
C ALA A 38 -0.66 20.03 -1.25
N ASN A 39 -0.04 18.92 -0.83
CA ASN A 39 0.54 18.73 0.50
C ASN A 39 2.07 18.91 0.51
N ALA A 40 2.71 19.19 -0.62
CA ALA A 40 4.17 19.26 -0.71
C ALA A 40 4.79 20.25 0.27
N HIS A 41 4.07 21.34 0.58
CA HIS A 41 4.48 22.36 1.55
C HIS A 41 4.59 21.87 3.00
N LEU A 42 4.06 20.68 3.33
CA LEU A 42 4.15 20.06 4.65
C LEU A 42 5.48 19.34 4.88
N PHE A 43 6.28 19.12 3.83
CA PHE A 43 7.47 18.29 3.83
C PHE A 43 8.71 19.10 3.49
N SER A 44 9.84 18.74 4.10
CA SER A 44 11.15 19.26 3.74
C SER A 44 11.60 18.75 2.36
N PRO A 45 12.57 19.41 1.70
CA PRO A 45 13.10 18.94 0.42
C PRO A 45 13.60 17.49 0.45
N ARG A 46 14.23 17.07 1.56
CA ARG A 46 14.71 15.70 1.75
C ARG A 46 13.56 14.69 1.87
N GLU A 47 12.49 15.07 2.56
CA GLU A 47 11.30 14.21 2.66
C GLU A 47 10.56 14.11 1.32
N LEU A 48 10.48 15.20 0.55
CA LEU A 48 9.91 15.18 -0.80
C LEU A 48 10.68 14.25 -1.74
N GLU A 49 12.01 14.26 -1.68
CA GLU A 49 12.87 13.32 -2.41
C GLU A 49 12.60 11.86 -2.00
N ALA A 50 12.52 11.59 -0.70
CA ALA A 50 12.21 10.24 -0.20
C ALA A 50 10.79 9.77 -0.60
N ILE A 51 9.81 10.68 -0.56
CA ILE A 51 8.44 10.40 -1.01
C ILE A 51 8.45 10.05 -2.50
N ALA A 52 9.09 10.86 -3.34
CA ALA A 52 9.17 10.62 -4.78
C ALA A 52 9.87 9.29 -5.12
N ALA A 53 10.86 8.88 -4.33
CA ALA A 53 11.60 7.64 -4.53
C ALA A 53 10.83 6.38 -4.11
N HIS A 54 9.91 6.48 -3.14
CA HIS A 54 9.35 5.30 -2.47
C HIS A 54 7.82 5.21 -2.46
N ILE A 55 7.11 6.31 -2.70
CA ILE A 55 5.65 6.33 -2.68
C ILE A 55 5.14 6.44 -4.11
N PRO A 56 4.40 5.42 -4.63
CA PRO A 56 3.81 5.52 -5.94
C PRO A 56 2.81 6.68 -5.99
N TRP A 57 2.70 7.32 -7.15
CA TRP A 57 1.76 8.41 -7.35
C TRP A 57 0.36 7.97 -6.93
N THR A 58 -0.24 8.70 -5.98
CA THR A 58 -1.53 8.37 -5.39
C THR A 58 -2.39 9.62 -5.25
N ARG A 59 -3.66 9.55 -5.67
CA ARG A 59 -4.62 10.64 -5.48
C ARG A 59 -5.92 10.11 -4.91
N ARG A 60 -6.61 10.93 -4.12
CA ARG A 60 -8.02 10.69 -3.85
C ARG A 60 -8.80 10.88 -5.14
N VAL A 61 -9.72 9.97 -5.45
CA VAL A 61 -10.58 10.10 -6.62
C VAL A 61 -11.54 11.26 -6.40
N GLN A 62 -11.41 12.30 -7.20
CA GLN A 62 -12.21 13.53 -7.12
C GLN A 62 -12.10 14.30 -8.44
N ASP A 63 -13.10 15.14 -8.73
CA ASP A 63 -13.06 16.04 -9.87
C ASP A 63 -12.14 17.24 -9.58
N ARG A 64 -10.92 17.19 -10.12
CA ARG A 64 -9.92 18.26 -9.99
C ARG A 64 -8.83 18.13 -11.05
N LYS A 65 -8.04 19.19 -11.16
CA LYS A 65 -6.70 19.14 -11.74
C LYS A 65 -5.66 18.73 -10.70
N THR A 66 -4.61 18.06 -11.16
CA THR A 66 -3.47 17.63 -10.34
C THR A 66 -2.22 17.49 -11.19
N THR A 67 -1.09 17.08 -10.61
CA THR A 67 0.15 16.84 -11.37
C THR A 67 0.46 15.35 -11.50
N TYR A 68 0.98 14.95 -12.65
CA TYR A 68 1.60 13.65 -12.88
C TYR A 68 2.89 13.87 -13.67
N GLU A 69 4.02 13.35 -13.17
CA GLU A 69 5.36 13.56 -13.77
C GLU A 69 5.67 15.03 -14.08
N GLY A 70 5.24 15.94 -13.20
CA GLY A 70 5.46 17.37 -13.34
C GLY A 70 4.53 18.09 -14.32
N GLN A 71 3.60 17.40 -14.96
CA GLN A 71 2.61 17.97 -15.88
C GLN A 71 1.24 18.10 -15.22
N GLU A 72 0.53 19.20 -15.46
CA GLU A 72 -0.86 19.35 -15.04
C GLU A 72 -1.77 18.44 -15.87
N ILE A 73 -2.65 17.70 -15.20
CA ILE A 73 -3.63 16.79 -15.79
C ILE A 73 -5.02 17.04 -15.18
N ASP A 74 -6.07 16.77 -15.95
CA ASP A 74 -7.41 16.52 -15.42
C ASP A 74 -7.45 15.11 -14.83
N LEU A 75 -7.70 14.98 -13.52
CA LEU A 75 -7.55 13.71 -12.83
C LEU A 75 -8.48 12.63 -13.39
N LEU A 76 -9.76 12.94 -13.60
CA LEU A 76 -10.75 11.93 -13.98
C LEU A 76 -10.56 11.50 -15.44
N ALA A 77 -10.34 12.45 -16.36
CA ALA A 77 -10.07 12.14 -17.75
C ALA A 77 -8.77 11.32 -17.89
N TRP A 78 -7.70 11.75 -17.21
CA TRP A 78 -6.43 11.04 -17.26
C TRP A 78 -6.54 9.64 -16.67
N VAL A 79 -7.22 9.45 -15.54
CA VAL A 79 -7.42 8.12 -14.93
C VAL A 79 -8.23 7.19 -15.83
N ALA A 80 -9.24 7.70 -16.53
CA ALA A 80 -10.02 6.92 -17.50
C ALA A 80 -9.15 6.44 -18.67
N ASP A 81 -8.33 7.31 -19.24
CA ASP A 81 -7.47 7.02 -20.40
C ASP A 81 -6.25 6.15 -20.05
N ASN A 82 -5.85 6.11 -18.78
CA ASN A 82 -4.61 5.48 -18.33
C ASN A 82 -4.82 4.22 -17.47
N ARG A 83 -5.97 3.54 -17.58
CA ARG A 83 -6.32 2.37 -16.74
C ARG A 83 -5.22 1.30 -16.63
N HIS A 84 -4.46 1.07 -17.70
CA HIS A 84 -3.46 -0.01 -17.79
C HIS A 84 -2.29 0.13 -16.79
N LYS A 85 -2.10 1.33 -16.22
CA LYS A 85 -1.07 1.62 -15.22
C LYS A 85 -1.63 1.98 -13.85
N LEU A 86 -2.93 1.78 -13.61
CA LEU A 86 -3.60 2.28 -12.40
C LEU A 86 -4.38 1.19 -11.67
N VAL A 87 -4.56 1.42 -10.38
CA VAL A 87 -5.46 0.66 -9.51
C VAL A 87 -6.35 1.62 -8.73
N ILE A 88 -7.63 1.28 -8.55
CA ILE A 88 -8.55 1.99 -7.66
C ILE A 88 -8.74 1.17 -6.40
N LYS A 89 -8.59 1.81 -5.23
CA LYS A 89 -8.62 1.12 -3.93
C LYS A 89 -9.57 1.85 -2.96
N PRO A 90 -10.48 1.14 -2.27
CA PRO A 90 -11.27 1.72 -1.20
C PRO A 90 -10.37 2.14 -0.03
N ASN A 91 -10.64 3.28 0.58
CA ASN A 91 -9.75 3.85 1.60
C ASN A 91 -9.56 2.93 2.82
N ASP A 92 -10.63 2.24 3.23
CA ASP A 92 -10.74 1.62 4.56
C ASP A 92 -10.81 0.08 4.56
N GLU A 93 -10.92 -0.53 3.38
CA GLU A 93 -11.09 -1.98 3.23
C GLU A 93 -9.77 -2.75 3.42
N TYR A 94 -9.90 -3.96 3.99
CA TYR A 94 -8.80 -4.89 4.25
C TYR A 94 -8.73 -6.02 3.22
N GLY A 95 -7.57 -6.68 3.11
CA GLY A 95 -7.42 -7.93 2.35
C GLY A 95 -7.55 -7.81 0.82
N GLY A 96 -7.51 -6.59 0.26
CA GLY A 96 -7.68 -6.37 -1.18
C GLY A 96 -9.14 -6.35 -1.63
N SER A 97 -10.10 -6.42 -0.70
CA SER A 97 -11.52 -6.25 -1.01
C SER A 97 -11.78 -4.91 -1.69
N GLY A 98 -12.57 -4.93 -2.76
CA GLY A 98 -12.95 -3.74 -3.54
C GLY A 98 -11.83 -3.11 -4.37
N VAL A 99 -10.63 -3.70 -4.43
CA VAL A 99 -9.57 -3.21 -5.32
C VAL A 99 -9.91 -3.55 -6.77
N ILE A 100 -9.89 -2.54 -7.63
CA ILE A 100 -10.05 -2.70 -9.07
C ILE A 100 -8.70 -2.50 -9.75
N ILE A 101 -8.25 -3.53 -10.46
CA ILE A 101 -6.99 -3.56 -11.18
C ILE A 101 -7.21 -3.13 -12.62
N GLY A 102 -6.75 -1.94 -12.99
CA GLY A 102 -7.14 -1.30 -14.24
C GLY A 102 -6.67 -2.03 -15.51
N TRP A 103 -5.59 -2.81 -15.44
CA TRP A 103 -5.12 -3.65 -16.56
C TRP A 103 -5.83 -5.01 -16.67
N GLU A 104 -6.64 -5.41 -15.69
CA GLU A 104 -7.36 -6.70 -15.68
C GLU A 104 -8.84 -6.57 -16.01
N VAL A 105 -9.34 -5.34 -16.15
CA VAL A 105 -10.75 -5.04 -16.46
C VAL A 105 -10.88 -4.31 -17.79
N ASP A 106 -12.06 -4.33 -18.39
CA ASP A 106 -12.38 -3.50 -19.55
C ASP A 106 -12.66 -2.03 -19.15
N SER A 107 -12.82 -1.17 -20.16
CA SER A 107 -13.07 0.26 -19.96
C SER A 107 -14.41 0.54 -19.29
N ASP A 108 -15.44 -0.27 -19.55
CA ASP A 108 -16.78 -0.05 -18.98
C ASP A 108 -16.79 -0.31 -17.46
N ARG A 109 -16.18 -1.42 -17.04
CA ARG A 109 -15.99 -1.74 -15.63
C ARG A 109 -15.07 -0.74 -14.95
N TRP A 110 -14.02 -0.27 -15.63
CA TRP A 110 -13.13 0.78 -15.11
C TRP A 110 -13.87 2.10 -14.87
N ASN A 111 -14.64 2.57 -15.86
CA ASN A 111 -15.43 3.79 -15.74
C ASN A 111 -16.48 3.70 -14.64
N THR A 112 -17.13 2.53 -14.50
CA THR A 112 -18.05 2.26 -13.38
C THR A 112 -17.35 2.38 -12.03
N ALA A 113 -16.12 1.87 -11.91
CA ALA A 113 -15.33 2.00 -10.69
C ALA A 113 -14.94 3.46 -10.38
N ILE A 114 -14.62 4.27 -11.40
CA ILE A 114 -14.38 5.71 -11.23
C ILE A 114 -15.64 6.40 -10.69
N GLN A 115 -16.81 6.13 -11.26
CA GLN A 115 -18.08 6.72 -10.79
C GLN A 115 -18.41 6.32 -9.35
N HIS A 116 -18.20 5.06 -8.98
CA HIS A 116 -18.36 4.61 -7.60
C HIS A 116 -17.36 5.28 -6.64
N ALA A 117 -16.12 5.47 -7.10
CA ALA A 117 -15.06 6.10 -6.33
C ALA A 117 -15.27 7.60 -6.08
N LEU A 118 -16.17 8.25 -6.83
CA LEU A 118 -16.62 9.62 -6.57
C LEU A 118 -17.64 9.71 -5.43
N THR A 119 -18.41 8.65 -5.16
CA THR A 119 -19.46 8.65 -4.14
C THR A 119 -19.00 8.10 -2.79
N THR A 120 -17.87 7.38 -2.78
CA THR A 120 -17.33 6.74 -1.59
C THR A 120 -15.81 6.94 -1.51
N PRO A 121 -15.20 7.04 -0.31
CA PRO A 121 -13.76 7.33 -0.19
C PRO A 121 -12.86 6.28 -0.86
N HIS A 122 -12.23 6.67 -1.97
CA HIS A 122 -11.30 5.85 -2.74
C HIS A 122 -10.04 6.64 -3.09
N VAL A 123 -8.96 5.90 -3.33
CA VAL A 123 -7.76 6.41 -3.98
C VAL A 123 -7.54 5.72 -5.32
N VAL A 124 -6.99 6.46 -6.27
CA VAL A 124 -6.32 5.91 -7.44
C VAL A 124 -4.82 5.93 -7.17
N GLN A 125 -4.12 4.87 -7.56
CA GLN A 125 -2.69 4.73 -7.35
C GLN A 125 -2.03 4.13 -8.59
N GLU A 126 -0.82 4.59 -8.86
CA GLU A 126 0.03 4.04 -9.91
C GLU A 126 0.43 2.59 -9.62
N ARG A 127 0.51 1.79 -10.68
CA ARG A 127 0.95 0.41 -10.62
C ARG A 127 2.40 0.35 -10.13
N VAL A 128 2.61 -0.36 -9.03
CA VAL A 128 3.93 -0.81 -8.63
C VAL A 128 4.19 -2.20 -9.23
N GLN A 129 5.33 -2.36 -9.89
CA GLN A 129 5.78 -3.69 -10.31
C GLN A 129 6.39 -4.41 -9.10
N SER A 130 5.68 -5.41 -8.60
CA SER A 130 6.20 -6.25 -7.53
C SER A 130 7.37 -7.10 -8.02
N SER A 131 8.45 -7.13 -7.24
CA SER A 131 9.62 -7.94 -7.54
C SER A 131 9.28 -9.43 -7.51
N GLN A 132 9.86 -10.16 -8.47
CA GLN A 132 9.81 -11.61 -8.52
C GLN A 132 11.22 -12.17 -8.46
N VAL A 133 11.43 -13.13 -7.58
CA VAL A 133 12.71 -13.84 -7.43
C VAL A 133 12.43 -15.33 -7.35
N ASP A 134 13.37 -16.15 -7.83
CA ASP A 134 13.26 -17.59 -7.70
C ASP A 134 13.44 -18.00 -6.23
N TYR A 135 12.46 -18.71 -5.68
CA TYR A 135 12.53 -19.26 -4.31
C TYR A 135 12.28 -20.76 -4.32
N PRO A 136 12.99 -21.52 -3.47
CA PRO A 136 12.71 -22.94 -3.27
C PRO A 136 11.44 -23.14 -2.44
N MET A 137 10.55 -24.02 -2.89
CA MET A 137 9.36 -24.46 -2.17
C MET A 137 9.22 -25.97 -2.28
N MET A 138 8.80 -26.61 -1.19
CA MET A 138 8.37 -28.01 -1.21
C MET A 138 6.88 -28.08 -1.50
N PHE A 139 6.49 -28.71 -2.61
CA PHE A 139 5.10 -28.92 -3.01
C PHE A 139 4.92 -30.39 -3.41
N ASP A 140 3.95 -31.09 -2.80
CA ASP A 140 3.71 -32.53 -3.02
C ASP A 140 4.98 -33.40 -2.95
N GLY A 141 5.86 -33.10 -1.99
CA GLY A 141 7.12 -33.83 -1.79
C GLY A 141 8.19 -33.57 -2.86
N ARG A 142 7.97 -32.60 -3.76
CA ARG A 142 8.94 -32.17 -4.79
C ARG A 142 9.45 -30.77 -4.50
N LEU A 143 10.73 -30.56 -4.79
CA LEU A 143 11.33 -29.23 -4.80
C LEU A 143 10.91 -28.52 -6.09
N ASP A 144 10.26 -27.38 -5.94
CA ASP A 144 9.98 -26.41 -7.00
C ASP A 144 10.81 -25.15 -6.73
N ILE A 145 11.64 -24.76 -7.70
CA ILE A 145 12.36 -23.48 -7.69
C ILE A 145 11.80 -22.67 -8.85
N SER A 146 11.02 -21.66 -8.53
CA SER A 146 10.40 -20.81 -9.54
C SER A 146 10.08 -19.44 -8.99
N LYS A 147 9.77 -18.51 -9.91
CA LYS A 147 9.48 -17.11 -9.57
C LYS A 147 8.34 -16.99 -8.58
N ARG A 148 8.59 -16.23 -7.52
CA ARG A 148 7.60 -15.83 -6.53
C ARG A 148 7.64 -14.34 -6.32
N TYR A 149 6.47 -13.75 -6.16
CA TYR A 149 6.34 -12.39 -5.67
C TYR A 149 6.80 -12.33 -4.22
N VAL A 150 7.53 -11.27 -3.88
CA VAL A 150 8.06 -11.04 -2.53
C VAL A 150 7.42 -9.79 -1.94
N ASP A 151 6.88 -9.91 -0.74
CA ASP A 151 6.47 -8.79 0.11
C ASP A 151 7.35 -8.80 1.35
N ALA A 152 7.97 -7.69 1.71
CA ALA A 152 8.80 -7.56 2.90
C ALA A 152 8.34 -6.36 3.72
N ASP A 153 7.78 -6.64 4.89
CA ASP A 153 7.17 -5.67 5.80
C ASP A 153 8.02 -5.57 7.10
N PRO A 154 9.08 -4.74 7.12
CA PRO A 154 9.90 -4.54 8.31
C PRO A 154 9.12 -3.82 9.42
N TYR A 155 9.35 -4.20 10.67
CA TYR A 155 8.72 -3.52 11.82
C TYR A 155 9.58 -2.37 12.33
N ALA A 156 9.06 -1.15 12.17
CA ALA A 156 9.70 0.06 12.69
C ALA A 156 9.20 0.41 14.11
N TYR A 157 10.14 0.70 15.00
CA TYR A 157 9.91 1.10 16.39
C TYR A 157 10.42 2.51 16.59
N TYR A 158 9.52 3.40 17.04
CA TYR A 158 9.80 4.80 17.35
C TYR A 158 10.44 5.61 16.20
N GLY A 159 10.35 5.12 14.96
CA GLY A 159 10.96 5.76 13.78
C GLY A 159 12.48 5.63 13.68
N GLU A 160 13.13 4.93 14.63
CA GLU A 160 14.60 4.89 14.72
C GLU A 160 15.17 3.48 14.58
N ARG A 161 14.38 2.45 14.91
CA ARG A 161 14.86 1.07 14.95
C ARG A 161 13.98 0.15 14.12
N ILE A 162 14.60 -0.68 13.30
CA ILE A 162 13.94 -1.76 12.56
C ILE A 162 14.26 -3.07 13.26
N GLU A 163 13.24 -3.82 13.69
CA GLU A 163 13.43 -5.12 14.36
C GLU A 163 12.53 -6.18 13.73
N GLY A 164 13.13 -7.14 13.03
CA GLY A 164 12.40 -8.18 12.32
C GLY A 164 11.67 -7.68 11.07
N CYS A 165 11.14 -8.64 10.32
CA CYS A 165 10.43 -8.38 9.08
C CYS A 165 9.43 -9.51 8.83
N LEU A 166 8.18 -9.15 8.53
CA LEU A 166 7.23 -10.11 7.97
C LEU A 166 7.51 -10.21 6.48
N THR A 167 7.93 -11.39 6.02
CA THR A 167 8.09 -11.63 4.58
C THR A 167 7.08 -12.66 4.11
N ARG A 168 6.45 -12.34 2.97
CA ARG A 168 5.48 -13.20 2.30
C ARG A 168 5.96 -13.52 0.89
N LEU A 169 5.83 -14.78 0.50
CA LEU A 169 6.07 -15.26 -0.87
C LEU A 169 4.75 -15.73 -1.47
N SER A 170 4.48 -15.40 -2.73
CA SER A 170 3.29 -15.90 -3.43
C SER A 170 3.59 -16.27 -4.89
N GLY A 171 2.84 -17.25 -5.39
CA GLY A 171 2.79 -17.54 -6.83
C GLY A 171 1.96 -16.52 -7.63
N SER A 172 1.17 -15.68 -6.95
CA SER A 172 0.30 -14.67 -7.56
C SER A 172 0.63 -13.25 -7.10
N ALA A 173 0.26 -12.25 -7.90
CA ALA A 173 0.53 -10.83 -7.60
C ALA A 173 -0.26 -10.31 -6.39
N LEU A 174 -1.33 -11.01 -5.98
CA LEU A 174 -2.09 -10.70 -4.78
C LEU A 174 -1.48 -11.43 -3.59
N LEU A 175 -0.58 -10.74 -2.88
CA LEU A 175 0.25 -11.28 -1.77
C LEU A 175 -0.50 -11.47 -0.44
N ASN A 176 -1.81 -11.24 -0.41
CA ASN A 176 -2.61 -11.47 0.79
C ASN A 176 -2.72 -12.98 1.04
N VAL A 177 -2.39 -13.43 2.25
CA VAL A 177 -2.42 -14.85 2.66
C VAL A 177 -3.82 -15.47 2.45
N THR A 178 -4.87 -14.65 2.55
CA THR A 178 -6.26 -15.05 2.29
C THR A 178 -6.55 -15.40 0.83
N ALA A 179 -5.67 -15.06 -0.11
CA ALA A 179 -5.76 -15.46 -1.53
C ALA A 179 -5.18 -16.86 -1.80
N GLY A 180 -4.78 -17.60 -0.75
CA GLY A 180 -4.50 -19.04 -0.81
C GLY A 180 -3.17 -19.46 -1.41
N THR A 181 -2.35 -18.51 -1.90
CA THR A 181 -1.03 -18.79 -2.51
C THR A 181 0.14 -18.15 -1.78
N GLY A 182 -0.13 -17.35 -0.74
CA GLY A 182 0.88 -16.65 0.06
C GLY A 182 1.36 -17.50 1.24
N SER A 183 2.68 -17.62 1.39
CA SER A 183 3.33 -18.25 2.54
C SER A 183 4.16 -17.23 3.31
N VAL A 184 4.08 -17.24 4.64
CA VAL A 184 4.98 -16.48 5.50
C VAL A 184 6.31 -17.23 5.59
N VAL A 185 7.41 -16.53 5.36
CA VAL A 185 8.77 -17.10 5.40
C VAL A 185 9.66 -16.32 6.38
N PRO A 186 10.62 -16.97 7.04
CA PRO A 186 11.60 -16.28 7.88
C PRO A 186 12.53 -15.41 7.04
N VAL A 187 12.97 -14.30 7.63
CA VAL A 187 14.02 -13.43 7.08
C VAL A 187 15.29 -13.64 7.89
N PHE A 188 16.39 -13.94 7.20
CA PHE A 188 17.72 -14.03 7.79
C PHE A 188 18.56 -12.85 7.31
N VAL A 189 19.03 -12.04 8.25
CA VAL A 189 20.05 -11.02 7.96
C VAL A 189 21.41 -11.72 8.03
N ILE A 190 22.12 -11.73 6.90
CA ILE A 190 23.47 -12.31 6.84
C ILE A 190 24.44 -11.18 7.19
N GLU A 191 25.14 -11.32 8.32
CA GLU A 191 26.29 -10.47 8.63
C GLU A 191 27.50 -10.98 7.82
N ASP A 192 28.29 -10.06 7.27
CA ASP A 192 29.58 -10.43 6.67
C ASP A 192 30.42 -11.20 7.70
N ALA A 193 31.09 -12.25 7.24
CA ALA A 193 31.98 -13.03 8.11
C ALA A 193 33.00 -12.07 8.73
N ARG A 194 33.05 -12.01 10.06
CA ARG A 194 34.08 -11.27 10.79
C ARG A 194 35.44 -11.84 10.37
N THR A 195 36.14 -11.14 9.49
CA THR A 195 37.56 -11.37 9.17
C THR A 195 38.42 -11.01 10.36
#